data_AF-A0A1E1WJ17-F1
#
_entry.id   AF-A0A1E1WJ17-F1
#
_cell.length_a   1.000
_cell.length_b   1.000
_cell.length_c   1.000
_cell.angle_alpha   90.00
_cell.angle_beta   90.00
_cell.angle_gamma   90.00
#
_symmetry.space_group_name_H-M   'P 1'
#
loop_
_entity.id
_entity.type
_entity.pdbx_description
1 polymer ?
#
loop_
_entity_poly.entity_id
_entity_poly.type
_entity_poly.pdbx_seq_one_letter_code
_entity_poly.pdbx_strand_id
1 'polypeptide(L)'
;MKPWHFKNDLYVSLRKRLSKEDDETFFTDIEVINWSDYIRNYMKGCREYCLKEDPSTLPQARRLNRQLYYLDIFAKAVICLLCLYFLYHYTVIFLSLLN
;
A
#
# COMPACT_ATOMS: atom_id res chain seq x y z
N MET A 1 1.37 13.86 6.10
CA MET A 1 0.90 12.91 7.14
C MET A 1 1.93 12.87 8.26
N LYS A 2 1.53 12.99 9.53
CA LYS A 2 2.44 12.72 10.65
C LYS A 2 2.70 11.20 10.70
N PRO A 3 3.95 10.74 10.81
CA PRO A 3 4.24 9.32 10.99
C PRO A 3 3.62 8.85 12.31
N TRP A 4 2.95 7.70 12.28
CA TRP A 4 2.50 7.04 13.49
C TRP A 4 3.71 6.39 14.16
N HIS A 5 4.07 6.87 15.35
CA HIS A 5 5.10 6.27 16.19
C HIS A 5 4.43 5.40 17.25
N PHE A 6 4.36 4.09 17.01
CA PHE A 6 3.90 3.14 18.01
C PHE A 6 5.03 2.84 19.00
N LYS A 7 4.90 3.31 20.24
CA LYS A 7 5.83 2.97 21.32
C LYS A 7 5.40 1.66 21.95
N ASN A 8 6.24 0.64 21.88
CA ASN A 8 6.00 -0.67 22.49
C ASN A 8 7.20 -1.21 23.27
N ASP A 9 8.10 -0.34 23.73
CA ASP A 9 9.37 -0.70 24.38
C ASP A 9 9.18 -1.67 25.56
N LEU A 10 8.11 -1.49 26.34
CA LEU A 10 7.77 -2.38 27.46
C LEU A 10 7.47 -3.80 26.98
N TYR A 11 6.69 -3.94 25.90
CA TYR A 11 6.34 -5.23 25.31
C TYR A 11 7.55 -5.91 24.68
N VAL A 12 8.39 -5.16 23.96
CA VAL A 12 9.64 -5.68 23.40
C VAL A 12 10.60 -6.15 24.50
N SER A 13 10.63 -5.44 25.64
CA SER A 13 11.45 -5.84 26.80
C SER A 13 10.86 -7.01 27.60
N LEU A 14 9.59 -7.38 27.37
CA LEU A 14 8.85 -8.34 28.18
C LEU A 14 9.51 -9.73 28.16
N ARG A 15 9.92 -10.19 26.97
CA ARG A 15 10.59 -11.48 26.77
C ARG A 15 11.84 -11.64 27.64
N LYS A 16 12.60 -10.55 27.86
CA LYS A 16 13.81 -10.55 28.72
C LYS A 16 13.51 -10.60 30.22
N ARG A 17 12.24 -10.35 30.59
CA ARG A 17 11.79 -10.25 31.99
C ARG A 17 10.96 -11.46 32.42
N LEU A 18 10.49 -12.26 31.47
CA LEU A 18 9.71 -13.47 31.73
C LEU A 18 10.61 -14.64 32.13
N SER A 19 10.03 -15.57 32.88
CA SER A 19 10.63 -16.89 33.06
C SER A 19 10.65 -17.64 31.73
N LYS A 20 11.53 -18.65 31.61
CA LYS A 20 11.57 -19.49 30.40
C LYS A 20 10.25 -20.24 30.19
N GLU A 21 9.60 -20.67 31.27
CA GLU A 21 8.32 -21.38 31.23
C GLU A 21 7.18 -20.48 30.73
N ASP A 22 7.10 -19.23 31.21
CA ASP A 22 6.10 -18.28 30.73
C ASP A 22 6.34 -17.91 29.26
N ASP A 23 7.61 -17.74 28.88
CA ASP A 23 7.97 -17.40 27.51
C ASP A 23 7.56 -18.47 26.50
N GLU A 24 7.78 -19.74 26.85
CA GLU A 24 7.35 -20.91 26.06
C GLU A 24 5.82 -21.05 26.06
N THR A 25 5.16 -20.74 27.17
CA THR A 25 3.69 -20.84 27.29
C THR A 25 2.97 -19.77 26.48
N PHE A 26 3.47 -18.54 26.48
CA PHE A 26 2.80 -17.39 25.87
C PHE A 26 3.35 -16.98 24.50
N PHE A 27 4.37 -17.68 23.99
CA PHE A 27 4.99 -17.43 22.68
C PHE A 27 5.38 -15.96 22.48
N THR A 28 6.10 -15.36 23.43
CA THR A 28 6.41 -13.92 23.34
C THR A 28 7.50 -13.57 22.31
N ASP A 29 8.05 -14.58 21.61
CA ASP A 29 8.95 -14.36 20.48
C ASP A 29 8.20 -13.94 19.22
N ILE A 30 8.38 -12.68 18.84
CA ILE A 30 7.78 -12.13 17.64
C ILE A 30 8.65 -12.46 16.40
N GLU A 31 9.94 -12.74 16.59
CA GLU A 31 10.88 -13.01 15.50
C GLU A 31 10.59 -14.35 14.81
N VAL A 32 9.91 -15.26 15.51
CA VAL A 32 9.46 -16.55 14.97
C VAL A 32 8.35 -16.38 13.92
N ILE A 33 7.66 -15.23 13.91
CA ILE A 33 6.55 -14.99 12.99
C ILE A 33 7.08 -14.64 11.60
N ASN A 34 6.75 -15.46 10.61
CA ASN A 34 6.86 -15.06 9.20
C ASN A 34 5.77 -14.02 8.89
N TRP A 35 6.13 -12.75 8.99
CA TRP A 35 5.24 -11.62 8.75
C TRP A 35 4.57 -11.63 7.37
N SER A 36 5.26 -12.13 6.34
CA SER A 36 4.71 -12.18 4.98
C SER A 36 3.51 -13.12 4.90
N ASP A 37 3.63 -14.29 5.53
CA ASP A 37 2.56 -15.29 5.55
C ASP A 37 1.43 -14.90 6.51
N TYR A 38 1.79 -14.36 7.69
CA TYR A 38 0.82 -13.86 8.66
C TYR A 38 -0.09 -12.80 8.04
N ILE A 39 0.49 -11.76 7.43
CA ILE A 39 -0.28 -10.67 6.82
C ILE A 39 -1.08 -11.17 5.62
N ARG A 40 -0.53 -12.09 4.82
CA ARG A 40 -1.26 -12.71 3.71
C ARG A 40 -2.52 -13.45 4.19
N ASN A 41 -2.39 -14.25 5.24
CA ASN A 41 -3.51 -15.03 5.78
C ASN A 41 -4.53 -14.13 6.49
N TYR A 42 -4.04 -13.13 7.24
CA TYR A 42 -4.87 -12.10 7.84
C TYR A 42 -5.73 -11.37 6.79
N MET A 43 -5.12 -10.91 5.69
CA MET A 43 -5.86 -10.24 4.62
C MET A 43 -6.88 -11.15 3.95
N LYS A 44 -6.57 -12.44 3.74
CA LYS A 44 -7.55 -13.40 3.22
C LYS A 44 -8.75 -13.55 4.16
N GLY A 45 -8.50 -13.78 5.45
CA GLY A 45 -9.55 -13.91 6.45
C GLY A 45 -10.41 -12.65 6.58
N CYS A 46 -9.80 -11.46 6.53
CA CYS A 46 -10.54 -10.21 6.52
C CYS A 46 -11.48 -10.10 5.31
N ARG A 47 -11.01 -10.45 4.11
CA ARG A 47 -11.84 -10.46 2.90
C ARG A 47 -13.01 -11.44 3.03
N GLU A 48 -12.74 -12.66 3.47
CA GLU A 48 -13.75 -13.72 3.53
C GLU A 48 -14.78 -13.49 4.64
N TYR A 49 -14.33 -13.15 5.85
CA TYR A 49 -15.20 -13.11 7.02
C TYR A 49 -15.70 -11.70 7.36
N CYS A 50 -14.85 -10.67 7.23
CA CYS A 50 -15.26 -9.31 7.56
C CYS A 50 -15.99 -8.65 6.38
N LEU A 51 -15.49 -8.86 5.16
CA LEU A 51 -16.04 -8.26 3.93
C LEU A 51 -17.03 -9.17 3.19
N LYS A 52 -17.13 -10.45 3.58
CA LYS A 52 -18.01 -11.45 2.95
C LYS A 52 -17.74 -11.62 1.45
N GLU A 53 -16.48 -11.45 1.04
CA GLU A 53 -16.05 -11.64 -0.35
C GLU A 53 -15.66 -13.10 -0.60
N ASP A 54 -16.17 -13.69 -1.68
CA ASP A 54 -15.78 -15.04 -2.09
C ASP A 54 -14.29 -15.08 -2.48
N PRO A 55 -13.49 -16.06 -2.01
CA PRO A 55 -12.07 -16.20 -2.37
C PRO A 55 -11.79 -16.24 -3.89
N SER A 56 -12.76 -16.70 -4.69
CA SER A 56 -12.69 -16.74 -6.16
C SER A 56 -12.69 -15.35 -6.82
N THR A 57 -13.01 -14.28 -6.09
CA THR A 57 -13.02 -12.89 -6.60
C THR A 57 -11.63 -12.27 -6.72
N LEU A 58 -10.62 -12.82 -6.02
CA LEU A 58 -9.23 -12.37 -6.04
C LEU A 58 -8.63 -12.18 -7.45
N PRO A 59 -8.73 -13.14 -8.40
CA PRO A 59 -8.25 -12.94 -9.76
C PRO A 59 -8.95 -11.79 -10.48
N GLN A 60 -10.24 -11.58 -10.24
CA GLN A 60 -11.01 -10.49 -10.85
C GLN A 60 -10.53 -9.13 -10.31
N ALA A 61 -10.37 -9.01 -8.99
CA ALA A 61 -9.82 -7.81 -8.35
C ALA A 61 -8.42 -7.45 -8.87
N ARG A 62 -7.55 -8.46 -9.06
CA ARG A 62 -6.21 -8.25 -9.65
C ARG A 62 -6.28 -7.78 -11.10
N ARG A 63 -7.20 -8.32 -11.90
CA ARG A 63 -7.43 -7.89 -13.29
C ARG A 63 -7.90 -6.44 -13.34
N LEU A 64 -8.88 -6.07 -12.51
CA LEU A 64 -9.38 -4.71 -12.42
C LEU A 64 -8.27 -3.74 -12.00
N ASN A 65 -7.48 -4.09 -10.97
CA ASN A 65 -6.36 -3.25 -10.53
C ASN A 65 -5.33 -3.02 -11.64
N ARG A 66 -5.04 -4.05 -12.43
CA ARG A 66 -4.14 -3.93 -13.59
C ARG A 66 -4.73 -3.01 -14.67
N GLN A 67 -6.02 -3.11 -14.95
CA GLN A 67 -6.69 -2.23 -15.90
C GLN A 67 -6.66 -0.77 -15.44
N LEU A 68 -6.96 -0.52 -14.16
CA LEU A 68 -6.91 0.81 -13.56
C LEU A 68 -5.50 1.39 -13.59
N TYR A 69 -4.47 0.57 -13.37
CA TYR A 69 -3.07 1.00 -13.47
C TYR A 69 -2.71 1.50 -14.88
N TYR A 70 -3.08 0.76 -15.93
CA TYR A 70 -2.83 1.22 -17.30
C TYR A 70 -3.66 2.44 -17.67
N LEU A 71 -4.91 2.52 -17.19
CA LEU A 71 -5.76 3.70 -17.38
C LEU A 71 -5.15 4.94 -16.72
N ASP A 72 -4.61 4.81 -15.50
CA ASP A 72 -3.94 5.90 -14.79
C ASP A 72 -2.68 6.38 -15.53
N ILE A 73 -1.84 5.45 -16.02
CA ILE A 73 -0.67 5.82 -16.85
C ILE A 73 -1.11 6.56 -18.11
N PHE A 74 -2.12 6.05 -18.81
CA PHE A 74 -2.63 6.67 -20.02
C PHE A 74 -3.17 8.08 -19.73
N ALA A 75 -3.98 8.23 -18.69
CA ALA A 75 -4.53 9.53 -18.29
C ALA A 75 -3.43 10.53 -17.97
N LYS A 76 -2.39 10.12 -17.23
CA LYS A 76 -1.22 10.96 -16.94
C LYS A 76 -0.47 11.38 -18.21
N ALA A 77 -0.28 10.46 -19.16
CA ALA A 77 0.35 10.77 -20.44
C ALA A 77 -0.46 11.79 -21.24
N VAL A 78 -1.79 11.61 -21.35
CA VAL A 78 -2.67 12.55 -22.04
C VAL A 78 -2.64 13.93 -21.37
N ILE A 79 -2.74 14.00 -20.04
CA ILE A 79 -2.67 15.26 -19.29
C ILE A 79 -1.32 15.95 -19.55
N CYS A 80 -0.22 15.21 -19.50
CA CYS A 80 1.12 15.75 -19.76
C CYS A 80 1.24 16.31 -21.19
N LEU A 81 0.78 15.57 -22.20
CA LEU A 81 0.79 16.02 -23.59
C LEU A 81 -0.07 17.28 -23.79
N LEU A 82 -1.26 17.33 -23.19
CA LEU A 82 -2.12 18.51 -23.23
C LEU A 82 -1.43 19.72 -22.58
N CYS A 83 -0.83 19.55 -21.41
CA CYS A 83 -0.06 20.62 -20.76
C CYS A 83 1.08 21.12 -21.65
N LEU A 84 1.85 20.22 -22.25
CA LEU A 84 2.94 20.59 -23.17
C LEU A 84 2.43 21.33 -24.41
N TYR A 85 1.32 20.87 -24.99
CA TYR A 85 0.67 21.52 -26.13
C TYR A 85 0.23 22.94 -25.79
N PHE A 86 -0.45 23.12 -24.65
CA PHE A 86 -0.87 24.45 -24.20
C PHE A 86 0.33 25.35 -23.94
N LEU A 87 1.37 24.87 -23.25
CA LEU A 87 2.59 25.64 -23.00
C LEU A 87 3.26 26.09 -24.30
N TYR A 88 3.42 25.19 -25.27
CA TYR A 88 3.98 25.53 -26.59
C TYR A 88 3.12 26.58 -27.30
N HIS A 89 1.80 26.42 -27.30
CA HIS A 89 0.91 27.37 -27.95
C HIS A 89 0.98 28.77 -27.30
N TYR A 90 1.02 28.83 -25.96
CA TYR A 90 1.16 30.09 -25.24
C TYR A 90 2.52 30.77 -25.49
N THR A 91 3.62 30.03 -25.55
CA THR A 91 4.93 30.61 -25.84
C THR A 91 5.01 31.16 -27.26
N VAL A 92 4.45 30.45 -28.25
CA VAL A 92 4.40 30.92 -29.65
C VAL A 92 3.58 32.21 -29.76
N ILE A 93 2.38 32.25 -29.16
CA ILE A 93 1.56 33.48 -29.16
C ILE A 93 2.30 34.63 -28.50
N PHE A 94 2.88 34.40 -27.32
CA PHE A 94 3.62 35.42 -26.59
C PHE A 94 4.80 35.97 -27.40
N LEU A 95 5.57 35.10 -28.05
CA LEU A 95 6.67 35.52 -28.94
C LEU A 95 6.15 36.31 -30.15
N SER A 96 5.00 35.93 -30.72
CA SER A 96 4.39 36.67 -31.83
C SER A 96 3.86 38.06 -31.46
N LEU A 97 3.56 38.31 -30.18
CA LEU A 97 3.13 39.62 -29.67
C LEU A 97 4.30 40.54 -29.31
N LEU A 98 5.49 39.98 -29.06
CA LEU A 98 6.70 40.72 -28.73
C LEU A 98 7.49 41.19 -29.97
N ASN A 99 7.18 40.62 -31.15
CA ASN A 99 7.84 40.89 -32.43
C ASN A 99 6.97 41.80 -33.29
#